data_AF-A0A3G7TN13-F1
#
_entry.id   AF-A0A3G7TN13-F1
#
_cell.length_a   1.000
_cell.length_b   1.000
_cell.length_c   1.000
_cell.angle_alpha   90.00
_cell.angle_beta   90.00
_cell.angle_gamma   90.00
#
_symmetry.space_group_name_H-M   'P 1'
#
loop_
_entity.id
_entity.type
_entity.pdbx_description
1 polymer ?
#
loop_
_entity_poly.entity_id
_entity_poly.type
_entity_poly.pdbx_seq_one_letter_code
_entity_poly.pdbx_strand_id
1 'polypeptide(L)'
;MTKLGEKLPHLEQDPAKIFTIFDQSGISIDLTLPGALSLSKGGNSQYTATLTLKNDTKFTVTSAQFKVTLNNVYDNNKSLLLANVGWKGSEVLPQAVQEMSFILDAAVLANGSGSCSPKVTGFSNVQWLATMNNGLGTENFTTSLTSVQLTSDPDTENGPTLVVL
;
A
#
# COMPACT_ATOMS: atom_id res chain seq x y z
N MET A 1 -39.93 28.36 4.09
CA MET A 1 -39.76 27.07 3.38
C MET A 1 -38.35 26.57 3.68
N THR A 2 -38.24 25.61 4.59
CA THR A 2 -36.96 25.02 5.01
C THR A 2 -36.62 23.91 4.03
N LYS A 3 -35.47 23.97 3.34
CA LYS A 3 -35.02 22.90 2.45
C LYS A 3 -34.82 21.63 3.28
N LEU A 4 -35.68 20.64 3.04
CA LEU A 4 -35.63 19.31 3.63
C LEU A 4 -34.50 18.52 2.95
N GLY A 5 -33.49 18.12 3.72
CA GLY A 5 -32.57 17.03 3.38
C GLY A 5 -31.57 17.28 2.26
N GLU A 6 -30.59 18.18 2.46
CA GLU A 6 -29.31 17.99 1.78
C GLU A 6 -28.66 16.74 2.40
N LYS A 7 -28.81 15.60 1.73
CA LYS A 7 -28.01 14.40 1.99
C LYS A 7 -26.56 14.84 1.83
N LEU A 8 -25.85 15.02 2.94
CA LEU A 8 -24.40 15.17 2.93
C LEU A 8 -23.84 14.08 1.99
N PRO A 9 -23.01 14.41 1.00
CA PRO A 9 -22.47 13.40 0.10
C PRO A 9 -21.79 12.35 0.97
N HIS A 10 -22.31 11.12 0.92
CA HIS A 10 -21.68 10.00 1.60
C HIS A 10 -20.34 9.81 0.89
N LEU A 11 -19.26 10.26 1.52
CA LEU A 11 -17.92 10.12 0.95
C LEU A 11 -17.67 8.63 0.77
N GLU A 12 -17.55 8.19 -0.49
CA GLU A 12 -17.23 6.80 -0.81
C GLU A 12 -15.85 6.40 -0.30
N GLN A 13 -15.00 7.41 -0.06
CA GLN A 13 -13.66 7.27 0.48
C GLN A 13 -13.25 8.52 1.26
N ASP A 14 -12.42 8.32 2.29
CA ASP A 14 -11.69 9.40 2.92
C ASP A 14 -10.50 9.84 2.04
N PRO A 15 -9.95 11.04 2.28
CA PRO A 15 -8.70 11.47 1.64
C PRO A 15 -7.58 10.44 1.77
N ALA A 16 -6.64 10.49 0.82
CA ALA A 16 -5.46 9.65 0.85
C ALA A 16 -4.66 9.85 2.16
N LYS A 17 -4.25 8.74 2.75
CA LYS A 17 -3.47 8.65 3.98
C LYS A 17 -2.22 7.80 3.72
N ILE A 18 -1.14 8.16 4.40
CA ILE A 18 0.12 7.42 4.37
C ILE A 18 0.09 6.35 5.46
N PHE A 19 0.41 5.12 5.07
CA PHE A 19 0.58 3.98 5.94
C PHE A 19 2.03 3.51 5.85
N THR A 20 2.78 3.61 6.94
CA THR A 20 4.12 3.03 6.99
C THR A 20 4.00 1.52 7.15
N ILE A 21 4.47 0.78 6.15
CA ILE A 21 4.33 -0.69 6.06
C ILE A 21 5.64 -1.42 6.35
N PHE A 22 6.73 -0.68 6.40
CA PHE A 22 8.05 -1.13 6.82
C PHE A 22 8.80 0.06 7.41
N ASP A 23 9.47 -0.17 8.54
CA ASP A 23 10.35 0.80 9.18
C ASP A 23 11.45 0.02 9.90
N GLN A 24 12.68 0.19 9.42
CA GLN A 24 13.84 -0.45 10.02
C GLN A 24 15.11 0.35 9.72
N SER A 25 15.89 0.61 10.77
CA SER A 25 17.24 1.18 10.66
C SER A 25 17.32 2.48 9.85
N GLY A 26 16.29 3.34 9.95
CA GLY A 26 16.22 4.61 9.22
C GLY A 26 15.80 4.50 7.76
N ILE A 27 15.37 3.32 7.31
CA ILE A 27 14.69 3.12 6.03
C ILE A 27 13.23 2.79 6.30
N SER A 28 12.31 3.54 5.69
CA SER A 28 10.89 3.21 5.74
C SER A 28 10.29 3.09 4.35
N ILE A 29 9.23 2.27 4.24
CA ILE A 29 8.41 2.17 3.04
C ILE A 29 6.99 2.56 3.43
N ASP A 30 6.51 3.58 2.74
CA ASP A 30 5.21 4.18 2.94
C ASP A 30 4.29 3.82 1.77
N LEU A 31 3.12 3.30 2.08
CA LEU A 31 2.02 3.04 1.14
C LEU A 31 0.96 4.13 1.31
N THR A 32 0.64 4.83 0.23
CA THR A 32 -0.45 5.81 0.23
C THR A 32 -1.71 5.22 -0.39
N LEU A 33 -2.80 5.24 0.36
CA LEU A 33 -4.13 4.74 0.00
C LEU A 33 -5.22 5.59 0.65
N PRO A 34 -6.49 5.52 0.22
CA PRO A 34 -7.58 6.16 0.95
C PRO A 34 -7.62 5.75 2.42
N GLY A 35 -7.87 6.71 3.32
CA GLY A 35 -7.86 6.47 4.77
C GLY A 35 -8.96 5.55 5.27
N ALA A 36 -10.11 5.55 4.58
CA ALA A 36 -11.27 4.72 4.82
C ALA A 36 -12.07 4.58 3.52
N LEU A 37 -12.85 3.50 3.41
CA LEU A 37 -13.65 3.17 2.24
C LEU A 37 -15.06 2.76 2.65
N SER A 38 -16.07 3.23 1.92
CA SER A 38 -17.43 2.74 2.02
C SER A 38 -17.64 1.63 0.99
N LEU A 39 -17.81 0.40 1.46
CA LEU A 39 -17.92 -0.78 0.60
C LEU A 39 -19.37 -1.26 0.55
N SER A 40 -19.91 -1.36 -0.66
CA SER A 40 -21.20 -1.98 -0.94
C SER A 40 -20.99 -3.42 -1.39
N LYS A 41 -21.81 -4.35 -0.92
CA LYS A 41 -21.77 -5.78 -1.27
C LYS A 41 -21.77 -5.97 -2.79
N GLY A 42 -20.80 -6.73 -3.29
CA GLY A 42 -20.60 -6.96 -4.73
C GLY A 42 -19.94 -5.78 -5.46
N GLY A 43 -19.66 -4.69 -4.75
CA GLY A 43 -18.95 -3.54 -5.27
C GLY A 43 -17.48 -3.85 -5.55
N ASN A 44 -16.98 -3.26 -6.63
CA ASN A 44 -15.58 -3.28 -7.02
C ASN A 44 -15.06 -1.84 -7.00
N SER A 45 -14.12 -1.56 -6.11
CA SER A 45 -13.49 -0.25 -6.00
C SER A 45 -12.00 -0.39 -6.31
N GLN A 46 -11.46 0.55 -7.07
CA GLN A 46 -10.06 0.55 -7.47
C GLN A 46 -9.45 1.90 -7.18
N TYR A 47 -8.31 1.89 -6.50
CA TYR A 47 -7.60 3.09 -6.11
C TYR A 47 -6.13 2.97 -6.49
N THR A 48 -5.59 4.05 -7.04
CA THR A 48 -4.15 4.12 -7.28
C THR A 48 -3.42 4.16 -5.95
N ALA A 49 -2.43 3.29 -5.82
CA ALA A 49 -1.53 3.24 -4.68
C ALA A 49 -0.18 3.80 -5.10
N THR A 50 0.46 4.53 -4.19
CA THR A 50 1.85 4.95 -4.35
C THR A 50 2.69 4.39 -3.22
N LEU A 51 3.86 3.88 -3.58
CA LEU A 51 4.87 3.40 -2.64
C LEU A 51 6.06 4.34 -2.68
N THR A 52 6.49 4.78 -1.50
CA THR A 52 7.61 5.70 -1.33
C THR A 52 8.59 5.09 -0.34
N LEU A 53 9.85 4.97 -0.75
CA LEU A 53 10.96 4.67 0.16
C LEU A 53 11.46 5.99 0.75
N LYS A 54 11.57 6.07 2.07
CA LYS A 54 12.27 7.13 2.79
C LYS A 54 13.58 6.60 3.32
N ASN A 55 14.61 7.44 3.23
CA ASN A 55 15.95 7.12 3.63
C ASN A 55 16.46 8.20 4.59
N ASP A 56 16.29 7.99 5.88
CA ASP A 56 16.79 8.86 6.95
C ASP A 56 18.21 8.45 7.40
N THR A 57 18.88 7.62 6.59
CA THR A 57 20.27 7.23 6.84
C THR A 57 21.25 8.22 6.22
N LYS A 58 22.53 8.08 6.56
CA LYS A 58 23.64 8.83 5.95
C LYS A 58 24.07 8.28 4.58
N PHE A 59 23.53 7.15 4.15
CA PHE A 59 23.96 6.43 2.95
C PHE A 59 23.01 6.68 1.79
N THR A 60 23.48 6.50 0.55
CA THR A 60 22.60 6.44 -0.62
C THR A 60 22.08 5.02 -0.81
N VAL A 61 20.76 4.87 -0.94
CA VAL A 61 20.13 3.61 -1.37
C VAL A 61 20.15 3.58 -2.89
N THR A 62 20.95 2.71 -3.49
CA THR A 62 21.13 2.65 -4.95
C THR A 62 20.04 1.83 -5.62
N SER A 63 19.57 0.77 -4.96
CA SER A 63 18.43 -0.02 -5.39
C SER A 63 17.71 -0.63 -4.20
N ALA A 64 16.41 -0.84 -4.37
CA ALA A 64 15.59 -1.62 -3.45
C ALA A 64 14.67 -2.53 -4.25
N GLN A 65 14.48 -3.75 -3.76
CA GLN A 65 13.42 -4.64 -4.21
C GLN A 65 12.69 -5.19 -3.00
N PHE A 66 11.37 -5.13 -3.05
CA PHE A 66 10.55 -5.65 -1.97
C PHE A 66 9.22 -6.17 -2.49
N LYS A 67 8.48 -6.82 -1.60
CA LYS A 67 7.24 -7.51 -1.92
C LYS A 67 6.16 -7.13 -0.92
N VAL A 68 5.08 -6.55 -1.43
CA VAL A 68 3.95 -6.10 -0.61
C VAL A 68 2.78 -7.05 -0.77
N THR A 69 2.34 -7.59 0.36
CA THR A 69 1.15 -8.44 0.45
C THR A 69 -0.01 -7.63 1.02
N LEU A 70 -1.12 -7.59 0.28
CA LEU A 70 -2.37 -6.99 0.73
C LEU A 70 -3.24 -8.09 1.33
N ASN A 71 -3.56 -7.96 2.61
CA ASN A 71 -4.42 -8.93 3.26
C ASN A 71 -5.89 -8.62 2.96
N ASN A 72 -6.69 -9.67 2.88
CA ASN A 72 -8.13 -9.50 2.85
C ASN A 72 -8.62 -8.83 4.14
N VAL A 73 -9.70 -8.06 4.04
CA VAL A 73 -10.33 -7.44 5.20
C VAL A 73 -11.38 -8.38 5.76
N TYR A 74 -11.27 -8.63 7.06
CA TYR A 74 -12.24 -9.38 7.84
C TYR A 74 -12.87 -8.46 8.87
N ASP A 75 -13.99 -8.90 9.44
CA ASP A 75 -14.52 -8.31 10.65
C ASP A 75 -13.51 -8.41 11.80
N ASN A 76 -13.75 -7.64 12.87
CA ASN A 76 -12.92 -7.62 14.07
C ASN A 76 -12.63 -9.03 14.66
N ASN A 77 -13.55 -9.98 14.51
CA ASN A 77 -13.40 -11.36 14.99
C ASN A 77 -12.69 -12.29 14.00
N LYS A 78 -12.29 -11.79 12.83
CA LYS A 78 -11.70 -12.55 11.71
C LYS A 78 -12.55 -13.73 11.24
N SER A 79 -13.85 -13.70 11.54
CA SER A 79 -14.82 -14.74 11.26
C SER A 79 -15.48 -14.56 9.90
N LEU A 80 -15.51 -13.32 9.42
CA LEU A 80 -16.30 -12.90 8.28
C LEU A 80 -15.43 -12.10 7.31
N LEU A 81 -15.25 -12.62 6.10
CA LEU A 81 -14.58 -11.90 5.01
C LEU A 81 -15.45 -10.74 4.55
N LEU A 82 -14.95 -9.50 4.62
CA LEU A 82 -15.64 -8.28 4.21
C LEU A 82 -15.23 -7.80 2.82
N ALA A 83 -13.94 -7.97 2.46
CA ALA A 83 -13.44 -7.64 1.14
C ALA A 83 -12.23 -8.49 0.77
N ASN A 84 -12.21 -8.97 -0.47
CA ASN A 84 -10.98 -9.44 -1.09
C ASN A 84 -10.18 -8.23 -1.58
N VAL A 85 -8.89 -8.18 -1.27
CA VAL A 85 -8.03 -7.07 -1.64
C VAL A 85 -6.85 -7.60 -2.45
N GLY A 86 -6.49 -6.90 -3.51
CA GLY A 86 -5.33 -7.28 -4.32
C GLY A 86 -4.87 -6.20 -5.27
N TRP A 87 -3.63 -6.35 -5.74
CA TRP A 87 -3.02 -5.53 -6.77
C TRP A 87 -3.64 -5.85 -8.12
N LYS A 88 -4.12 -4.82 -8.81
CA LYS A 88 -4.79 -4.94 -10.10
C LYS A 88 -4.01 -4.18 -11.16
N GLY A 89 -3.74 -4.86 -12.26
CA GLY A 89 -3.18 -4.30 -13.48
C GLY A 89 -4.14 -3.34 -14.19
N SER A 90 -3.59 -2.43 -15.00
CA SER A 90 -4.34 -1.49 -15.85
C SER A 90 -5.12 -2.16 -16.99
N GLU A 91 -4.80 -3.41 -17.33
CA GLU A 91 -5.55 -4.18 -18.30
C GLU A 91 -6.93 -4.59 -17.75
N VAL A 92 -7.87 -4.90 -18.65
CA VAL A 92 -9.26 -5.23 -18.28
C VAL A 92 -9.35 -6.59 -17.57
N LEU A 93 -8.54 -7.57 -17.99
CA LEU A 93 -8.61 -8.97 -17.57
C LEU A 93 -7.64 -9.51 -16.49
N PRO A 94 -6.57 -8.83 -16.02
CA PRO A 94 -5.68 -9.41 -15.02
C PRO A 94 -6.43 -9.59 -13.71
N GLN A 95 -6.48 -10.81 -13.19
CA GLN A 95 -7.04 -11.03 -11.86
C GLN A 95 -6.22 -10.25 -10.83
N ALA A 96 -6.88 -9.70 -9.81
CA ALA A 96 -6.16 -9.06 -8.73
C ALA A 96 -5.30 -10.09 -8.01
N VAL A 97 -4.04 -9.75 -7.75
CA VAL A 97 -3.08 -10.63 -7.05
C VAL A 97 -2.80 -10.06 -5.67
N GLN A 98 -2.79 -10.91 -4.63
CA GLN A 98 -2.57 -10.43 -3.26
C GLN A 98 -1.16 -9.90 -3.02
N GLU A 99 -0.20 -10.28 -3.85
CA GLU A 99 1.20 -9.97 -3.67
C GLU A 99 1.79 -9.34 -4.93
N MET A 100 2.56 -8.27 -4.75
CA MET A 100 3.26 -7.60 -5.84
C MET A 100 4.68 -7.23 -5.43
N SER A 101 5.61 -7.45 -6.35
CA SER A 101 7.00 -7.01 -6.20
C SER A 101 7.15 -5.58 -6.69
N PHE A 102 7.89 -4.77 -5.96
CA PHE A 102 8.21 -3.39 -6.29
C PHE A 102 9.72 -3.23 -6.38
N ILE A 103 10.11 -2.26 -7.20
CA ILE A 103 11.50 -1.84 -7.36
C ILE A 103 11.58 -0.33 -7.14
N LEU A 104 12.72 0.11 -6.62
CA LEU A 104 13.03 1.52 -6.52
C LEU A 104 13.24 2.12 -7.92
N ASP A 105 12.59 3.25 -8.21
CA ASP A 105 12.63 3.86 -9.55
C ASP A 105 13.97 4.53 -9.85
N ALA A 106 14.58 5.11 -8.81
CA ALA A 106 15.88 5.78 -8.87
C ALA A 106 16.55 5.78 -7.49
N ALA A 107 17.88 5.89 -7.47
CA ALA A 107 18.63 5.95 -6.22
C ALA A 107 18.12 7.06 -5.29
N VAL A 108 18.03 6.76 -3.99
CA VAL A 108 17.58 7.70 -2.95
C VAL A 108 18.76 8.12 -2.11
N LEU A 109 19.11 9.40 -2.20
CA LEU A 109 20.17 10.00 -1.40
C LEU A 109 19.84 9.98 0.10
N ALA A 110 20.86 10.20 0.93
CA ALA A 110 20.73 10.38 2.36
C ALA A 110 19.71 11.48 2.71
N ASN A 111 18.86 11.24 3.71
CA ASN A 111 17.73 12.07 4.12
C ASN A 111 16.75 12.39 2.97
N GLY A 112 16.63 11.46 2.03
CA GLY A 112 15.84 11.59 0.81
C GLY A 112 14.61 10.68 0.80
N SER A 113 13.80 10.83 -0.25
CA SER A 113 12.73 9.89 -0.55
C SER A 113 12.66 9.61 -2.05
N GLY A 114 12.14 8.45 -2.42
CA GLY A 114 11.99 8.05 -3.82
C GLY A 114 10.80 7.13 -4.03
N SER A 115 10.23 7.20 -5.23
CA SER A 115 9.10 6.36 -5.63
C SER A 115 9.54 4.93 -5.93
N CYS A 116 8.62 4.00 -5.72
CA CYS A 116 8.80 2.59 -6.06
C CYS A 116 7.67 2.13 -6.97
N SER A 117 8.02 1.59 -8.13
CA SER A 117 7.08 1.07 -9.11
C SER A 117 6.93 -0.45 -9.02
N PRO A 118 5.75 -0.99 -9.36
CA PRO A 118 5.56 -2.43 -9.46
C PRO A 118 6.47 -2.99 -10.56
N LYS A 119 7.09 -4.14 -10.29
CA LYS A 119 7.95 -4.86 -11.23
C LYS A 119 7.16 -5.32 -12.47
N VAL A 120 5.88 -5.62 -12.28
CA VAL A 120 4.94 -5.87 -13.38
C VAL A 120 4.24 -4.56 -13.73
N THR A 121 4.55 -4.00 -14.89
CA THR A 121 4.00 -2.73 -15.35
C THR A 121 2.47 -2.74 -15.32
N GLY A 122 1.87 -1.64 -14.86
CA GLY A 122 0.42 -1.45 -14.81
C GLY A 122 -0.24 -1.93 -13.52
N PHE A 123 0.43 -2.65 -12.64
CA PHE A 123 -0.11 -3.10 -11.34
C PHE A 123 0.05 -2.05 -10.23
N SER A 124 -0.40 -0.82 -10.48
CA SER A 124 -0.32 0.30 -9.53
C SER A 124 -1.63 0.57 -8.77
N ASN A 125 -2.68 -0.22 -9.03
CA ASN A 125 -3.97 -0.04 -8.37
C ASN A 125 -4.20 -1.15 -7.34
N VAL A 126 -4.85 -0.78 -6.23
CA VAL A 126 -5.43 -1.72 -5.28
C VAL A 126 -6.91 -1.86 -5.56
N GLN A 127 -7.33 -3.08 -5.83
CA GLN A 127 -8.71 -3.46 -5.99
C GLN A 127 -9.28 -3.99 -4.68
N TRP A 128 -10.50 -3.56 -4.38
CA TRP A 128 -11.32 -3.98 -3.26
C TRP A 128 -12.59 -4.61 -3.83
N LEU A 129 -12.76 -5.91 -3.62
CA LEU A 129 -13.97 -6.64 -3.99
C LEU A 129 -14.75 -6.97 -2.72
N ALA A 130 -15.79 -6.19 -2.46
CA ALA A 130 -16.59 -6.30 -1.27
C ALA A 130 -17.51 -7.53 -1.31
N THR A 131 -17.43 -8.39 -0.30
CA THR A 131 -18.30 -9.57 -0.15
C THR A 131 -19.57 -9.23 0.64
N MET A 132 -19.53 -8.15 1.42
CA MET A 132 -20.62 -7.62 2.23
C MET A 132 -20.61 -6.08 2.28
N ASN A 133 -21.69 -5.48 2.75
CA ASN A 133 -21.71 -4.06 3.09
C ASN A 133 -20.92 -3.87 4.38
N ASN A 134 -20.01 -2.88 4.44
CA ASN A 134 -19.32 -2.56 5.70
C ASN A 134 -20.12 -1.61 6.61
N GLY A 135 -21.28 -1.13 6.17
CA GLY A 135 -22.18 -0.31 6.98
C GLY A 135 -21.53 1.01 7.41
N LEU A 136 -21.63 1.35 8.71
CA LEU A 136 -20.98 2.52 9.34
C LEU A 136 -19.73 2.14 10.16
N GLY A 137 -19.29 0.88 10.10
CA GLY A 137 -18.14 0.39 10.87
C GLY A 137 -16.81 0.67 10.17
N THR A 138 -15.76 0.87 10.96
CA THR A 138 -14.37 0.94 10.48
C THR A 138 -13.67 -0.37 10.80
N GLU A 139 -13.05 -0.99 9.81
CA GLU A 139 -12.31 -2.25 9.96
C GLU A 139 -10.88 -2.03 9.47
N ASN A 140 -9.92 -2.67 10.14
CA ASN A 140 -8.51 -2.45 9.86
C ASN A 140 -8.07 -3.24 8.62
N PHE A 141 -7.56 -2.53 7.63
CA PHE A 141 -6.76 -3.12 6.57
C PHE A 141 -5.32 -3.26 7.03
N THR A 142 -4.77 -4.47 6.91
CA THR A 142 -3.38 -4.74 7.22
C THR A 142 -2.61 -5.10 5.96
N THR A 143 -1.42 -4.55 5.84
CA THR A 143 -0.45 -4.89 4.79
C THR A 143 0.80 -5.41 5.47
N SER A 144 1.42 -6.41 4.86
CA SER A 144 2.70 -6.93 5.31
C SER A 144 3.70 -6.89 4.17
N LEU A 145 4.97 -6.79 4.55
CA LEU A 145 6.07 -6.78 3.62
C LEU A 145 6.94 -8.00 3.96
N THR A 146 7.07 -8.92 3.00
CA THR A 146 7.64 -10.27 3.24
C THR A 146 9.13 -10.36 2.94
N SER A 147 9.69 -9.43 2.16
CA SER A 147 11.12 -9.38 1.88
C SER A 147 11.53 -7.97 1.46
N VAL A 148 12.63 -7.47 2.03
CA VAL A 148 13.32 -6.25 1.61
C VAL A 148 14.75 -6.61 1.23
N GLN A 149 15.16 -6.25 0.03
CA GLN A 149 16.55 -6.29 -0.41
C GLN A 149 16.97 -4.86 -0.73
N LEU A 150 17.97 -4.35 -0.01
CA LEU A 150 18.55 -3.03 -0.22
C LEU A 150 20.00 -3.19 -0.68
N THR A 151 20.39 -2.37 -1.65
CA THR A 151 21.80 -2.16 -1.99
C THR A 151 22.15 -0.70 -1.70
N SER A 152 23.25 -0.48 -1.00
CA SER A 152 23.83 0.83 -0.73
C SER A 152 25.24 0.90 -1.32
N ASP A 153 25.69 2.11 -1.66
CA ASP A 153 27.05 2.33 -2.17
C ASP A 153 28.10 2.11 -1.04
N PRO A 154 29.08 1.21 -1.21
CA PRO A 154 30.08 0.89 -0.17
C PRO A 154 31.09 2.01 0.12
N ASP A 155 31.18 3.06 -0.71
CA ASP A 155 32.19 4.13 -0.55
C ASP A 155 31.92 5.12 0.59
N THR A 156 30.97 4.82 1.49
CA THR A 156 30.85 5.48 2.79
C THR A 156 30.75 4.43 3.89
N GLU A 157 31.73 4.44 4.80
CA GLU A 157 32.01 3.50 5.90
C GLU A 157 30.83 2.62 6.39
N ASN A 158 30.98 1.30 6.20
CA ASN A 158 30.19 0.20 6.76
C ASN A 158 28.66 0.36 6.59
N GLY A 159 28.18 -0.05 5.41
CA GLY A 159 26.75 -0.13 5.10
C GLY A 159 25.97 -1.10 6.00
N PRO A 160 24.62 -1.01 6.01
CA PRO A 160 23.77 -1.88 6.82
C PRO A 160 23.81 -3.32 6.30
N THR A 161 24.33 -4.24 7.11
CA THR A 161 24.24 -5.68 6.87
C THR A 161 22.80 -6.14 7.14
N LEU A 162 22.06 -6.50 6.10
CA LEU A 162 20.77 -7.19 6.21
C LEU A 162 21.02 -8.63 6.68
N VAL A 163 20.77 -8.89 7.97
CA VAL A 163 20.64 -10.26 8.47
C VAL A 163 19.24 -10.74 8.13
N VAL A 164 19.14 -11.63 7.16
CA VAL A 164 17.93 -12.43 6.90
C VAL A 164 17.89 -13.52 7.97
N LEU A 165 16.90 -13.47 8.87
CA LEU A 165 16.57 -14.56 9.81
C LEU A 165 15.66 -15.58 9.13
#